data_AF-A0A546Y0T1-F1
#
_entry.id   AF-A0A546Y0T1-F1
#
_cell.length_a   1.000
_cell.length_b   1.000
_cell.length_c   1.000
_cell.angle_alpha   90.00
_cell.angle_beta   90.00
_cell.angle_gamma   90.00
#
_symmetry.space_group_name_H-M   'P 1'
#
loop_
_entity.id
_entity.type
_entity.pdbx_description
1 polymer ?
#
loop_
_entity_poly.entity_id
_entity_poly.type
_entity_poly.pdbx_seq_one_letter_code
_entity_poly.pdbx_strand_id
1 'polypeptide(L)' 'MLWNLEKLEQERVELIEVITALSHVERLSQDEHSSIFEKIAAHMGRLSELDAEKQRVQSALEAV' A
#
# COMPACT_ATOMS: atom_id res chain seq x y z
N MET A 1 -21.07 -7.21 4.82
CA MET A 1 -19.95 -6.23 4.81
C MET A 1 -18.56 -6.86 4.76
N LEU A 2 -18.40 -8.21 4.82
CA LEU A 2 -17.11 -8.90 4.66
C LEU A 2 -16.43 -8.68 3.29
N TRP A 3 -17.22 -8.55 2.22
CA TRP A 3 -16.73 -8.40 0.85
C TRP A 3 -15.85 -7.16 0.63
N ASN A 4 -16.13 -6.08 1.35
CA ASN A 4 -15.27 -4.88 1.29
C ASN A 4 -13.92 -5.11 1.98
N LEU A 5 -13.90 -5.92 3.05
CA LEU A 5 -12.67 -6.19 3.80
C LEU A 5 -11.73 -7.12 3.02
N GLU A 6 -12.28 -8.15 2.37
CA GLU A 6 -11.52 -9.04 1.50
C GLU A 6 -10.96 -8.30 0.29
N LYS A 7 -11.74 -7.42 -0.32
CA LYS A 7 -11.27 -6.59 -1.44
C LYS A 7 -10.13 -5.65 -1.02
N LEU A 8 -10.25 -5.03 0.16
CA LEU A 8 -9.20 -4.18 0.71
C LEU A 8 -7.92 -4.97 1.03
N GLU A 9 -8.06 -6.19 1.54
CA GLU A 9 -6.89 -7.04 1.82
C GLU A 9 -6.22 -7.51 0.52
N GLN A 10 -7.00 -7.80 -0.52
CA GLN A 10 -6.48 -8.15 -1.84
C GLN A 10 -5.70 -6.98 -2.45
N GLU A 11 -6.27 -5.77 -2.45
CA GLU A 11 -5.61 -4.56 -2.95
C GLU A 11 -4.32 -4.26 -2.14
N ARG A 12 -4.32 -4.53 -0.83
CA ARG A 12 -3.14 -4.38 0.03
C ARG A 12 -2.03 -5.35 -0.35
N VAL A 13 -2.35 -6.63 -0.59
CA VAL A 13 -1.37 -7.65 -0.99
C VAL A 13 -0.75 -7.30 -2.35
N GLU A 14 -1.58 -6.92 -3.32
CA GLU A 14 -1.11 -6.51 -4.66
C GLU A 14 -0.16 -5.29 -4.59
N LEU A 15 -0.47 -4.31 -3.74
CA LEU A 15 0.41 -3.15 -3.53
C LEU A 15 1.76 -3.54 -2.92
N ILE A 16 1.78 -4.49 -1.98
CA ILE A 16 3.03 -4.99 -1.38
C ILE A 16 3.90 -5.67 -2.45
N GLU A 17 3.31 -6.47 -3.33
CA GLU A 17 4.03 -7.12 -4.43
C GLU A 17 4.64 -6.10 -5.39
N VAL A 18 3.88 -5.07 -5.77
CA VAL A 18 4.37 -3.99 -6.64
C VAL A 18 5.52 -3.22 -5.99
N ILE A 19 5.40 -2.86 -4.70
CA ILE A 19 6.46 -2.15 -3.96
C ILE A 19 7.73 -3.01 -3.88
N THR A 20 7.58 -4.32 -3.66
CA THR A 20 8.70 -5.25 -3.57
C THR A 20 9.43 -5.36 -4.91
N ALA A 21 8.68 -5.45 -6.01
CA ALA A 21 9.24 -5.46 -7.35
C ALA A 21 9.97 -4.15 -7.69
N LEU A 22 9.37 -3.00 -7.39
CA LEU A 22 9.98 -1.68 -7.65
C LEU A 22 11.26 -1.48 -6.82
N SER A 23 11.25 -1.88 -5.55
CA SER A 23 12.44 -1.82 -4.68
C SER A 23 13.57 -2.72 -5.18
N HIS A 24 13.24 -3.86 -5.78
CA HIS A 24 14.24 -4.74 -6.38
C HIS A 24 14.85 -4.11 -7.65
N VAL A 25 14.03 -3.51 -8.50
CA VAL A 25 14.48 -2.79 -9.70
C VAL A 25 15.33 -1.57 -9.34
N GLU A 26 14.92 -0.80 -8.33
CA GLU A 26 15.67 0.35 -7.79
C GLU A 26 17.08 -0.04 -7.37
N ARG A 27 17.19 -1.13 -6.62
CA ARG A 27 18.47 -1.63 -6.11
C ARG A 27 19.41 -2.14 -7.20
N LEU A 28 18.86 -2.51 -8.36
CA LEU A 28 19.61 -2.98 -9.52
C LEU A 28 19.93 -1.87 -10.53
N SER A 29 19.21 -0.74 -10.50
CA SER A 29 19.44 0.40 -11.40
C SER A 29 20.37 1.41 -10.74
N GLN A 30 21.58 1.62 -11.26
CA GLN A 30 22.53 2.61 -10.72
C GLN A 30 22.21 4.07 -11.11
N ASP A 31 21.32 4.30 -12.08
CA ASP A 31 21.10 5.64 -12.69
C ASP A 31 19.70 6.26 -12.43
N GLU A 32 18.70 5.51 -11.93
CA GLU A 32 17.30 6.01 -11.79
C GLU A 32 16.80 6.11 -10.33
N HIS A 33 17.71 6.09 -9.36
CA HIS A 33 17.41 6.07 -7.92
C HIS A 33 16.38 7.13 -7.46
N SER A 34 16.47 8.37 -7.96
CA SER A 34 15.56 9.45 -7.52
C SER A 34 14.12 9.24 -7.97
N SER A 35 13.90 8.77 -9.20
CA SER A 35 12.55 8.59 -9.75
C SER A 35 11.83 7.39 -9.13
N ILE A 36 12.56 6.33 -8.82
CA ILE A 36 11.97 5.14 -8.20
C ILE A 36 11.71 5.39 -6.72
N PHE A 37 12.58 6.12 -6.02
CA PHE A 37 12.35 6.53 -4.64
C PHE A 37 11.09 7.39 -4.47
N GLU A 38 10.85 8.35 -5.36
CA GLU A 38 9.63 9.17 -5.37
C GLU A 38 8.37 8.33 -5.56
N LYS A 39 8.41 7.32 -6.45
CA LYS A 39 7.30 6.38 -6.63
C LYS A 39 7.06 5.55 -5.36
N ILE A 40 8.12 5.05 -4.74
CA ILE A 40 8.03 4.31 -3.47
C ILE A 40 7.40 5.19 -2.38
N ALA A 41 7.86 6.43 -2.23
CA ALA A 41 7.32 7.37 -1.25
C ALA A 41 5.83 7.66 -1.47
N ALA A 42 5.42 7.88 -2.71
CA ALA A 42 4.01 8.08 -3.06
C ALA A 42 3.15 6.85 -2.73
N HIS A 43 3.66 5.64 -3.02
CA HIS A 43 2.96 4.39 -2.70
C HIS A 43 2.85 4.16 -1.18
N MET A 44 3.89 4.47 -0.41
CA MET A 44 3.85 4.38 1.05
C MET A 44 2.84 5.37 1.65
N GLY A 45 2.76 6.60 1.12
CA GLY A 45 1.77 7.58 1.56
C GLY A 45 0.33 7.07 1.36
N ARG A 46 0.06 6.53 0.17
CA ARG A 46 -1.26 5.95 -0.14
C ARG A 46 -1.59 4.73 0.70
N LEU A 47 -0.60 3.89 1.05
CA LEU A 47 -0.78 2.75 1.94
C LEU A 47 -1.19 3.20 3.35
N SER A 48 -0.52 4.24 3.88
CA SER A 48 -0.84 4.81 5.19
C SER A 48 -2.27 5.37 5.25
N GLU A 49 -2.72 6.05 4.19
CA GLU A 49 -4.09 6.54 4.08
C GLU A 49 -5.13 5.40 4.10
N LEU A 50 -4.83 4.30 3.40
CA LEU A 50 -5.65 3.11 3.33
C LEU A 50 -5.74 2.39 4.69
N ASP A 51 -4.62 2.25 5.39
CA ASP A 51 -4.58 1.64 6.73
C ASP A 51 -5.39 2.48 7.73
N ALA A 52 -5.28 3.82 7.68
CA ALA A 52 -6.07 4.71 8.53
C ALA A 52 -7.58 4.60 8.25
N GLU A 53 -7.98 4.51 6.98
CA GLU A 53 -9.39 4.33 6.62
C GLU A 53 -9.92 2.96 7.07
N LYS A 54 -9.14 1.89 6.88
CA LYS A 54 -9.49 0.54 7.36
C LYS A 54 -9.70 0.54 8.87
N GLN A 55 -8.82 1.20 9.62
CA GLN A 55 -8.95 1.32 11.07
C GLN A 55 -10.22 2.07 11.48
N ARG A 56 -10.55 3.18 10.81
CA ARG A 56 -11.80 3.93 11.08
C ARG A 56 -13.04 3.08 10.85
N VAL A 57 -13.10 2.38 9.72
CA VAL A 57 -14.23 1.51 9.36
C VAL A 57 -14.37 0.36 10.36
N GLN A 58 -13.25 -0.24 10.78
CA GLN A 58 -13.25 -1.32 11.76
C GLN A 58 -13.71 -0.84 13.14
N SER A 59 -13.22 0.31 13.61
CA SER A 59 -13.70 0.90 14.87
C SER A 59 -15.18 1.28 14.81
N ALA A 60 -15.68 1.78 13.67
CA ALA A 60 -17.09 2.08 13.49
C ALA A 60 -17.97 0.82 13.51
N LEU A 61 -17.46 -0.31 13.03
CA LEU A 61 -18.16 -1.59 13.04
C LEU A 61 -18.19 -2.24 14.44
N GLU A 62 -17.12 -2.08 15.23
CA GLU A 62 -17.05 -2.57 16.62
C GLU A 62 -17.89 -1.74 17.60
N ALA A 63 -18.24 -0.51 17.22
CA ALA A 63 -19.07 0.40 18.03
C ALA A 63 -20.58 0.22 17.84
N VAL A 64 -21.02 -0.71 16.97
CA VAL A 64 -22.42 -1.03 16.66
C VAL A 64 -22.78 -2.40 17.22
#